data_AF-A0A178VHU3-F1
#
_entry.id   AF-A0A178VHU3-F1
#
_cell.length_a   1.000
_cell.length_b   1.000
_cell.length_c   1.000
_cell.angle_alpha   90.00
_cell.angle_beta   90.00
_cell.angle_gamma   90.00
#
_symmetry.space_group_name_H-M   'P 1'
#
loop_
_entity.id
_entity.type
_entity.pdbx_description
1 polymer ?
#
loop_
_entity_poly.entity_id
_entity_poly.type
_entity_poly.pdbx_seq_one_letter_code
_entity_poly.pdbx_strand_id
1 'polypeptide(L)'
;MGLSVDGRIMTSIARKCSICSSLYPRLIDTSFTVWILPSSRENRASTLPEIGGDDPSVIYVRPGYEANLDSLVQDTIRLTTYAKDICSDSCEKSEPTLHYVGQTNTASVDKRWSRLLELKKK
;
A
#
# COMPACT_ATOMS: atom_id res chain seq x y z
N MET A 1 -26.80 3.86 -1.01
CA MET A 1 -26.06 4.90 -0.25
C MET A 1 -24.78 4.25 0.24
N GLY A 2 -23.63 4.82 -0.14
CA GLY A 2 -22.32 4.41 0.33
C GLY A 2 -21.82 5.38 1.40
N LEU A 3 -20.90 4.92 2.24
CA LEU A 3 -20.16 5.77 3.19
C LEU A 3 -18.76 5.99 2.64
N SER A 4 -18.20 7.18 2.80
CA SER A 4 -16.77 7.43 2.56
C SER A 4 -16.04 7.59 3.88
N VAL A 5 -14.83 7.06 3.95
CA VAL A 5 -13.92 7.23 5.10
C VAL A 5 -12.63 7.82 4.57
N ASP A 6 -12.23 8.94 5.17
CA ASP A 6 -10.95 9.58 4.94
C ASP A 6 -10.02 9.29 6.13
N GLY A 7 -8.87 8.69 5.85
CA GLY A 7 -7.87 8.34 6.84
C GLY A 7 -6.53 9.02 6.57
N ARG A 8 -5.83 9.40 7.64
CA ARG A 8 -4.44 9.89 7.59
C ARG A 8 -3.54 8.95 8.38
N ILE A 9 -2.43 8.56 7.78
CA ILE A 9 -1.42 7.69 8.36
C ILE A 9 -0.18 8.55 8.63
N MET A 10 0.15 8.73 9.91
CA MET A 10 1.39 9.36 10.37
C MET A 10 2.21 8.34 11.14
N THR A 11 3.29 7.84 10.54
CA THR A 11 4.16 6.84 11.18
C THR A 11 5.62 7.01 10.75
N SER A 12 6.53 6.28 11.39
CA SER A 12 7.94 6.25 11.01
C SER A 12 8.42 4.81 10.96
N ILE A 13 9.21 4.48 9.93
CA ILE A 13 9.79 3.14 9.76
C ILE A 13 11.31 3.29 9.63
N ALA A 14 12.05 2.54 10.43
CA ALA A 14 13.50 2.47 10.29
C ALA A 14 13.86 1.79 8.96
N ARG A 15 14.64 2.48 8.13
CA ARG A 15 15.16 1.95 6.86
C ARG A 15 16.68 2.05 6.84
N LYS A 16 17.29 1.22 6.01
CA LYS A 16 18.73 1.25 5.75
C LYS A 16 18.94 1.90 4.40
N CYS A 17 19.80 2.93 4.34
CA CYS A 17 20.09 3.58 3.07
C CYS A 17 20.84 2.62 2.16
N SER A 18 20.40 2.52 0.90
CA SER A 18 21.07 1.68 -0.10
C SER A 18 22.47 2.15 -0.48
N ILE A 19 22.85 3.38 -0.10
CA ILE A 19 24.08 4.05 -0.52
C ILE A 19 25.10 4.10 0.61
N CYS A 20 24.75 4.71 1.75
CA CYS A 20 25.67 4.83 2.89
C CYS A 20 25.45 3.75 3.96
N SER A 21 24.50 2.84 3.78
CA SER A 21 24.16 1.79 4.76
C SER A 21 23.75 2.29 6.16
N SER A 22 23.53 3.60 6.32
CA SER A 22 23.08 4.17 7.59
C SER A 22 21.62 3.82 7.87
N LEU A 23 21.28 3.67 9.15
CA LEU A 23 19.89 3.58 9.59
C LEU A 23 19.32 4.98 9.65
N TYR A 24 18.15 5.18 9.06
CA TYR A 24 17.44 6.46 9.09
C TYR A 24 15.94 6.23 9.29
N PRO A 25 15.26 7.13 10.04
CA PRO A 25 13.81 7.08 10.16
C PRO A 25 13.19 7.61 8.87
N ARG A 26 12.42 6.76 8.18
CA ARG A 26 11.59 7.20 7.07
C ARG A 26 10.23 7.61 7.61
N LEU A 27 9.97 8.91 7.60
CA LEU A 27 8.67 9.47 7.96
C LEU A 27 7.67 9.17 6.84
N ILE A 28 6.49 8.73 7.25
CA ILE A 28 5.35 8.45 6.39
C ILE A 28 4.23 9.34 6.87
N ASP A 29 3.85 10.31 6.04
CA ASP A 29 2.68 11.16 6.23
C ASP A 29 1.88 11.11 4.93
N THR A 30 0.81 10.31 4.94
CA THR A 30 0.01 10.05 3.74
C THR A 30 -1.45 9.87 4.13
N SER A 31 -2.34 10.12 3.19
CA SER A 31 -3.78 10.01 3.38
C SER A 31 -4.37 9.01 2.40
N PHE A 32 -5.46 8.38 2.77
CA PHE A 32 -6.25 7.51 1.91
C PHE A 32 -7.74 7.84 2.06
N THR A 33 -8.48 7.64 0.98
CA THR A 33 -9.94 7.73 0.96
C THR A 33 -10.49 6.41 0.50
N VAL A 34 -11.50 5.89 1.21
CA VAL A 34 -12.13 4.62 0.87
C VAL A 34 -13.65 4.71 0.93
N TRP A 35 -14.30 4.08 -0.04
CA TRP A 35 -15.75 3.97 -0.13
C TRP A 35 -16.20 2.62 0.42
N ILE A 36 -17.09 2.66 1.41
CA ILE A 36 -17.73 1.50 2.01
C ILE A 36 -19.13 1.37 1.40
N LEU A 37 -19.33 0.30 0.64
CA LEU A 37 -20.59 0.00 -0.02
C LEU A 37 -21.24 -1.24 0.60
N PRO A 38 -22.57 -1.26 0.78
CA PRO A 38 -23.25 -2.47 1.24
C PRO A 38 -23.16 -3.55 0.15
N SER A 39 -22.72 -4.75 0.53
CA SER A 39 -22.78 -5.91 -0.37
C SER A 39 -24.25 -6.33 -0.59
N SER A 40 -24.71 -6.50 -1.83
CA SER A 40 -26.09 -6.95 -2.09
C SER A 40 -26.30 -8.39 -1.57
N ARG A 41 -27.51 -8.71 -1.10
CA ARG A 41 -27.88 -10.05 -0.58
C ARG A 41 -28.01 -11.12 -1.67
N GLU A 42 -27.86 -10.75 -2.95
CA GLU A 42 -28.31 -11.58 -4.08
C GLU A 42 -27.26 -12.60 -4.56
N ASN A 43 -25.99 -12.46 -4.18
CA ASN A 43 -24.96 -13.43 -4.54
C ASN A 43 -24.61 -14.37 -3.38
N ARG A 44 -25.42 -15.42 -3.20
CA ARG A 44 -25.05 -16.59 -2.40
C ARG A 44 -24.09 -17.55 -3.14
N ALA A 45 -23.73 -17.28 -4.39
CA ALA A 45 -23.04 -18.26 -5.26
C ALA A 45 -21.84 -17.72 -6.06
N SER A 46 -21.38 -16.49 -5.86
CA SER A 46 -20.12 -16.05 -6.47
C SER A 46 -19.29 -15.30 -5.44
N THR A 47 -18.03 -15.70 -5.35
CA THR A 47 -16.93 -15.07 -4.63
C THR A 47 -17.22 -13.58 -4.38
N LEU A 48 -17.35 -13.20 -3.10
CA LEU A 48 -17.24 -11.80 -2.70
C LEU A 48 -16.04 -11.23 -3.47
N PRO A 49 -16.16 -10.10 -4.20
CA PRO A 49 -15.00 -9.49 -4.82
C PRO A 49 -13.98 -9.32 -3.71
N GLU A 50 -12.85 -10.02 -3.86
CA GLU A 50 -11.67 -9.82 -3.04
C GLU A 50 -11.49 -8.30 -2.95
N ILE A 51 -11.45 -7.78 -1.71
CA ILE A 51 -11.55 -6.35 -1.40
C ILE A 51 -10.89 -5.50 -2.50
N GLY A 52 -11.70 -4.73 -3.23
CA GLY A 52 -11.24 -3.92 -4.37
C GLY A 52 -11.15 -4.66 -5.71
N GLY A 53 -12.22 -5.34 -6.15
CA GLY A 53 -12.28 -6.03 -7.45
C GLY A 53 -11.77 -5.19 -8.63
N ASP A 54 -12.33 -3.97 -8.82
CA ASP A 54 -11.90 -3.04 -9.87
C ASP A 54 -11.31 -1.70 -9.40
N ASP A 55 -11.56 -1.32 -8.16
CA ASP A 55 -11.02 -0.10 -7.56
C ASP A 55 -10.54 -0.44 -6.13
N PRO A 56 -9.23 -0.34 -5.84
CA PRO A 56 -8.69 -0.60 -4.51
C PRO A 56 -9.19 0.39 -3.44
N SER A 57 -9.89 1.47 -3.85
CA SER A 57 -10.51 2.48 -3.00
C SER A 57 -11.94 2.13 -2.60
N VAL A 58 -12.42 0.92 -2.89
CA VAL A 58 -13.80 0.47 -2.57
C VAL A 58 -13.79 -0.83 -1.78
N ILE A 59 -14.52 -0.84 -0.65
CA ILE A 59 -14.71 -2.00 0.21
C ILE A 59 -16.20 -2.33 0.29
N TYR A 60 -16.54 -3.60 0.06
CA TYR A 60 -17.91 -4.10 0.19
C TYR A 60 -18.10 -4.79 1.55
N VAL A 61 -19.10 -4.34 2.30
CA VAL A 61 -19.36 -4.83 3.67
C VAL A 61 -20.81 -5.28 3.81
N ARG A 62 -21.02 -6.40 4.49
CA ARG A 62 -22.38 -6.87 4.81
C ARG A 62 -23.00 -5.95 5.87
N PRO A 63 -24.27 -5.54 5.73
CA PRO A 63 -24.94 -4.75 6.76
C PRO A 63 -24.89 -5.46 8.13
N GLY A 64 -24.51 -4.73 9.18
CA GLY A 64 -24.33 -5.26 10.54
C GLY A 64 -22.95 -5.86 10.83
N TYR A 65 -22.00 -5.81 9.89
CA TYR A 65 -20.62 -6.22 10.07
C TYR A 65 -19.68 -5.02 10.07
N GLU A 66 -18.54 -5.15 10.73
CA GLU A 66 -17.47 -4.15 10.76
C GLU A 66 -16.65 -4.18 9.45
N ALA A 67 -16.26 -2.99 8.98
CA ALA A 67 -15.37 -2.84 7.84
C ALA A 67 -13.91 -2.97 8.29
N ASN A 68 -13.19 -4.00 7.85
CA ASN A 68 -11.77 -4.14 8.14
C ASN A 68 -10.93 -3.23 7.20
N LEU A 69 -10.18 -2.30 7.78
CA LEU A 69 -9.30 -1.36 7.07
C LEU A 69 -7.80 -1.70 7.18
N ASP A 70 -7.42 -2.72 7.95
CA ASP A 70 -6.02 -3.02 8.27
C ASP A 70 -5.19 -3.30 7.02
N SER A 71 -5.76 -4.09 6.10
CA SER A 71 -5.11 -4.42 4.83
C SER A 71 -4.90 -3.18 3.96
N LEU A 72 -5.86 -2.26 3.95
CA LEU A 72 -5.73 -0.98 3.23
C LEU A 72 -4.62 -0.12 3.85
N VAL A 73 -4.58 0.01 5.17
CA VAL A 73 -3.54 0.78 5.87
C VAL A 73 -2.15 0.19 5.58
N GLN A 74 -2.00 -1.13 5.66
CA GLN A 74 -0.75 -1.82 5.31
C GLN A 74 -0.35 -1.56 3.85
N ASP A 75 -1.31 -1.61 2.94
CA ASP A 75 -1.07 -1.37 1.53
C ASP A 75 -0.64 0.08 1.26
N THR A 76 -1.30 1.07 1.86
CA THR A 76 -0.91 2.48 1.74
C THR A 76 0.51 2.73 2.27
N ILE A 77 0.88 2.13 3.40
CA ILE A 77 2.24 2.21 3.97
C ILE A 77 3.27 1.61 3.00
N ARG A 78 3.02 0.41 2.50
CA ARG A 78 3.98 -0.29 1.63
C ARG A 78 4.06 0.32 0.23
N LEU A 79 2.98 0.92 -0.29
CA LEU A 79 3.04 1.75 -1.51
C LEU A 79 3.84 3.03 -1.30
N THR A 80 3.63 3.73 -0.19
CA THR A 80 4.35 4.98 0.11
C THR A 80 5.84 4.73 0.26
N THR A 81 6.20 3.61 0.88
CA THR A 81 7.60 3.21 1.11
C THR A 81 8.27 2.48 -0.06
N TYR A 82 7.54 2.16 -1.14
CA TYR A 82 8.10 1.49 -2.32
C TYR A 82 9.16 2.33 -3.08
N ALA A 83 9.25 3.65 -2.81
CA ALA A 83 10.28 4.49 -3.42
C ALA A 83 11.68 4.20 -2.85
N LYS A 84 12.73 4.51 -3.61
CA LYS A 84 14.15 4.22 -3.30
C LYS A 84 14.51 4.50 -1.83
N ASP A 85 15.23 3.59 -1.20
CA ASP A 85 15.69 3.69 0.19
C ASP A 85 16.92 4.61 0.30
N ILE A 86 16.69 5.92 0.17
CA ILE A 86 17.70 6.97 0.24
C ILE A 86 17.46 7.81 1.50
N CYS A 87 18.51 8.09 2.27
CA CYS A 87 18.42 8.85 3.53
C CYS A 87 18.58 10.37 3.37
N SER A 88 19.14 10.82 2.25
CA SER A 88 19.47 12.23 2.01
C SER A 88 19.70 12.53 0.52
N ASP A 89 19.55 13.80 0.14
CA ASP A 89 19.85 14.30 -1.21
C ASP A 89 21.31 14.05 -1.62
N SER A 90 22.23 13.99 -0.65
CA SER A 90 23.62 13.64 -0.90
C SER A 90 23.77 12.19 -1.36
N CYS A 91 23.01 11.28 -0.76
CA CYS A 91 22.95 9.90 -1.21
C CYS A 91 22.25 9.82 -2.57
N GLU A 92 21.16 10.56 -2.81
CA GLU A 92 20.48 10.57 -4.12
C GLU A 92 21.39 10.94 -5.30
N LYS A 93 22.31 11.89 -5.07
CA LYS A 93 23.28 12.37 -6.07
C LYS A 93 24.55 11.54 -6.16
N SER A 94 24.76 10.58 -5.26
CA SER A 94 25.93 9.71 -5.26
C SER A 94 25.78 8.64 -6.35
N GLU A 95 26.86 8.31 -7.05
CA GLU A 95 26.84 7.14 -7.94
C GLU A 95 26.43 5.91 -7.14
N PRO A 96 25.38 5.18 -7.57
CA PRO A 96 24.92 4.01 -6.83
C PRO A 96 26.07 3.01 -6.80
N THR A 97 26.68 2.86 -5.62
CA THR A 97 27.64 1.78 -5.38
C THR A 97 26.82 0.49 -5.48
N LEU A 98 26.98 -0.22 -6.59
CA LEU A 98 26.19 -1.37 -6.98
C LEU A 98 26.48 -2.53 -6.01
N HIS A 99 25.89 -2.48 -4.82
CA HIS A 99 25.78 -3.65 -3.97
C HIS A 99 24.66 -4.49 -4.56
N TYR A 100 25.03 -5.49 -5.33
CA TYR A 100 24.15 -6.57 -5.76
C TYR A 100 23.51 -7.20 -4.51
N VAL A 101 22.34 -6.72 -4.15
CA VAL A 101 21.46 -7.41 -3.20
C VAL A 101 20.85 -8.54 -3.99
N GLY A 102 21.41 -9.74 -3.77
CA GLY A 102 20.96 -10.96 -4.42
C GLY A 102 19.45 -11.12 -4.33
N GLN A 103 18.89 -11.56 -5.46
CA GLN A 103 17.53 -12.04 -5.61
C GLN A 103 16.47 -11.04 -5.13
N THR A 104 15.95 -10.24 -6.05
CA THR A 104 14.57 -9.76 -5.94
C THR A 104 13.69 -11.00 -5.79
N ASN A 105 13.36 -11.37 -4.55
CA ASN A 105 12.33 -12.35 -4.29
C ASN A 105 11.08 -11.82 -4.99
N THR A 106 10.78 -12.40 -6.16
CA THR A 106 9.46 -12.34 -6.76
C THR A 106 8.56 -13.20 -5.87
N ALA A 107 8.40 -12.78 -4.60
CA ALA A 107 7.27 -13.18 -3.80
C ALA A 107 6.05 -12.83 -4.65
N SER A 108 5.19 -13.82 -4.93
CA SER A 108 3.99 -13.65 -5.74
C SER A 108 3.33 -12.34 -5.36
N VAL A 109 3.46 -11.33 -6.25
CA VAL A 109 2.87 -10.03 -6.00
C VAL A 109 1.38 -10.29 -6.06
N ASP A 110 0.74 -10.22 -4.91
CA ASP A 110 -0.71 -10.38 -4.78
C ASP A 110 -1.42 -9.51 -5.84
N LYS A 111 -2.50 -10.01 -6.43
CA LYS A 111 -3.17 -9.33 -7.55
C LYS A 111 -3.61 -7.90 -7.20
N ARG A 112 -3.94 -7.66 -5.93
CA ARG A 112 -4.29 -6.33 -5.40
C ARG A 112 -3.06 -5.41 -5.39
N TRP A 113 -1.91 -5.94 -4.99
CA TRP A 113 -0.64 -5.25 -4.94
C TRP A 113 -0.13 -4.81 -6.31
N SER A 114 -0.25 -5.66 -7.34
CA SER A 114 0.15 -5.29 -8.70
C SER A 114 -0.66 -4.12 -9.25
N ARG A 115 -1.99 -4.11 -9.01
CA ARG A 115 -2.90 -3.06 -9.49
C ARG A 115 -2.64 -1.71 -8.80
N LEU A 116 -2.37 -1.74 -7.49
CA LEU A 116 -1.99 -0.55 -6.72
C LEU A 116 -0.69 0.09 -7.23
N LEU A 117 0.29 -0.73 -7.62
CA LEU A 117 1.54 -0.25 -8.20
C LEU A 117 1.34 0.36 -9.60
N GLU A 118 0.41 -0.17 -10.40
CA GLU A 118 0.04 0.40 -11.70
C GLU A 118 -0.62 1.77 -11.56
N LEU A 119 -1.54 1.93 -10.60
CA LEU A 119 -2.21 3.21 -10.34
C LEU A 119 -1.24 4.29 -9.85
N LYS A 120 -0.22 3.93 -9.06
CA LYS A 120 0.80 4.88 -8.60
C LYS A 120 1.72 5.39 -9.72
N LYS A 121 1.87 4.62 -10.80
CA LYS A 121 2.74 5.00 -11.94
C LYS A 121 2.06 5.98 -12.91
N LYS A 122 0.76 6.20 -12.76
CA LYS A 122 -0.05 7.08 -13.61
C LYS A 122 -0.19 8.45 -12.95
#